data_AF-A0A4Q5SM02-F1
#
_entry.id   AF-A0A4Q5SM02-F1
#
_cell.length_a   1.000
_cell.length_b   1.000
_cell.length_c   1.000
_cell.angle_alpha   90.00
_cell.angle_beta   90.00
_cell.angle_gamma   90.00
#
_symmetry.space_group_name_H-M   'P 1'
#
loop_
_entity.id
_entity.type
_entity.pdbx_description
1 polymer ?
#
loop_
_entity_poly.entity_id
_entity_poly.type
_entity_poly.pdbx_seq_one_letter_code
_entity_poly.pdbx_strand_id
1 'polypeptide(L)' 'ETTINHMVHHRGQLTVYLRMNGLKVPSIYGPSADDKGF' A
#
# COMPACT_ATOMS: atom_id res chain seq x y z
N GLU A 1 -20.66 -6.10 -3.27
CA GLU A 1 -19.19 -6.01 -3.29
C GLU A 1 -18.66 -6.94 -2.20
N THR A 2 -17.74 -7.86 -2.50
CA THR A 2 -17.24 -8.81 -1.47
C THR A 2 -16.36 -8.06 -0.46
N THR A 3 -16.43 -8.42 0.83
CA THR A 3 -15.69 -7.76 1.91
C THR A 3 -14.18 -7.70 1.66
N ILE A 4 -13.62 -8.74 1.03
CA ILE A 4 -12.19 -8.77 0.67
C ILE A 4 -11.85 -7.71 -0.38
N ASN A 5 -12.67 -7.53 -1.43
CA ASN A 5 -12.42 -6.54 -2.47
C ASN A 5 -12.43 -5.12 -1.89
N HIS A 6 -13.38 -4.85 -0.99
CA HIS A 6 -13.49 -3.57 -0.30
C HIS A 6 -12.22 -3.26 0.53
N MET A 7 -11.71 -4.23 1.28
CA MET A 7 -10.47 -4.06 2.04
C MET A 7 -9.24 -3.84 1.14
N VAL A 8 -9.15 -4.55 0.01
CA VAL A 8 -8.05 -4.36 -0.96
C VAL A 8 -8.09 -2.95 -1.56
N HIS A 9 -9.28 -2.45 -1.89
CA HIS A 9 -9.50 -1.11 -2.43
C HIS A 9 -9.03 -0.03 -1.44
N HIS A 10 -9.52 -0.07 -0.19
CA HIS A 10 -9.14 0.92 0.82
C HIS A 10 -7.66 0.83 1.23
N ARG A 11 -7.08 -0.37 1.22
CA ARG A 11 -5.64 -0.53 1.41
C ARG A 11 -4.84 0.22 0.33
N GLY A 12 -5.29 0.18 -0.93
CA GLY A 12 -4.67 0.96 -2.01
C GLY A 12 -4.82 2.47 -1.82
N GLN A 13 -5.96 2.94 -1.30
CA GLN A 13 -6.12 4.37 -0.97
C GLN A 13 -5.14 4.81 0.13
N LEU A 14 -4.95 3.98 1.16
CA LEU A 14 -4.03 4.28 2.25
C LEU A 14 -2.56 4.34 1.79
N THR A 15 -2.12 3.47 0.87
CA THR A 15 -0.73 3.50 0.38
C THR A 15 -0.40 4.77 -0.39
N VAL A 16 -1.36 5.31 -1.16
CA VAL A 16 -1.21 6.62 -1.84
C VAL A 16 -1.08 7.74 -0.82
N TYR A 17 -1.92 7.73 0.22
CA TYR A 17 -1.83 8.70 1.31
C TYR A 17 -0.45 8.66 2.00
N LEU A 18 0.05 7.47 2.34
CA LEU A 18 1.39 7.33 2.93
C LEU A 18 2.49 7.90 2.02
N ARG A 19 2.45 7.58 0.72
CA ARG A 19 3.40 8.10 -0.28
C ARG A 19 3.37 9.63 -0.36
N MET A 20 2.19 10.24 -0.36
CA MET A 20 2.03 11.70 -0.40
C MET A 20 2.56 12.38 0.87
N ASN A 21 2.55 11.68 2.01
CA ASN A 21 3.09 12.19 3.28
C ASN A 21 4.57 11.84 3.51
N GLY A 22 5.26 11.26 2.51
CA GLY A 22 6.66 10.86 2.65
C GLY A 22 6.89 9.75 3.68
N LEU A 23 5.84 9.01 4.05
CA LEU A 23 5.90 7.89 4.98
C LEU A 23 6.19 6.59 4.21
N LYS A 24 6.87 5.65 4.88
CA LYS A 24 7.20 4.34 4.30
C LYS A 24 5.92 3.60 3.92
N VAL A 25 5.82 3.21 2.65
CA VAL A 25 4.78 2.31 2.15
C VAL A 25 5.16 0.87 2.53
N PRO A 26 4.25 0.08 3.13
CA PRO A 26 4.55 -1.30 3.47
C PRO A 26 4.58 -2.21 2.23
N SER A 27 5.37 -3.28 2.30
CA SER A 27 5.32 -4.41 1.38
C SER A 27 4.00 -5.18 1.56
N ILE A 28 3.10 -5.11 0.56
CA ILE A 28 1.74 -5.68 0.65
C ILE A 28 1.59 -6.96 -0.18
N TYR A 29 2.04 -6.93 -1.43
CA TYR A 29 1.98 -8.07 -2.37
C TYR A 29 3.36 -8.48 -2.88
N GLY A 30 4.38 -8.07 -2.15
CA GLY A 30 5.77 -8.06 -2.59
C GLY A 30 6.42 -6.78 -2.12
N PRO A 31 7.75 -6.70 -2.27
CA PRO A 31 8.54 -5.57 -1.79
C PRO A 31 7.92 -4.23 -2.25
N SER A 32 8.12 -3.17 -1.47
CA SER A 32 7.76 -1.79 -1.85
C SER A 32 9.01 -1.03 -2.28
N ALA A 33 8.89 -0.01 -3.14
CA ALA A 33 10.04 0.81 -3.57
C ALA A 33 10.88 1.43 -2.42
N ASP A 34 10.37 1.38 -1.19
CA ASP A 34 11.03 1.86 0.01
C ASP A 34 11.87 0.75 0.72
N ASP A 35 11.87 -0.47 0.20
CA ASP A 35 12.66 -1.60 0.69
C ASP A 35 14.01 -1.71 -0.03
N LYS A 36 15.06 -2.11 0.70
CA LYS A 36 16.43 -2.19 0.17
C LYS A 36 16.55 -3.35 -0.83
N GLY A 37 16.75 -3.05 -2.11
CA GLY A 37 16.91 -4.04 -3.19
C GLY A 37 15.89 -3.97 -4.32
N PHE A 38 15.18 -2.84 -4.47
CA PHE A 38 14.43 -2.49 -5.68
C PHE A 38 15.31 -2.12 -6.86
#